data_AF-E8LGN3-F1
#
_entry.id   AF-E8LGN3-F1
#
_cell.length_a   1.000
_cell.length_b   1.000
_cell.length_c   1.000
_cell.angle_alpha   90.00
_cell.angle_beta   90.00
_cell.angle_gamma   90.00
#
_symmetry.space_group_name_H-M   'P 1'
#
loop_
_entity.id
_entity.type
_entity.pdbx_description
1 polymer ?
#
loop_
_entity_poly.entity_id
_entity_poly.type
_entity_poly.pdbx_seq_one_letter_code
_entity_poly.pdbx_strand_id
1 'polypeptide(L)'
;MIERNKTNVALDGLFEQFLNLISEARRVPLVDKIMVDENDLLNIIDDLKEAIPREIKSANQVLEEQKNIVNKAYADADRIVQQAKDEAERIVSVAKAEADAKVQQEEIVKQANAAAEDIKANALRYQEETKTAADDYALQVKQDSLQYAEDMLAYLSGNLSSALKGLEENKVNVENEMKNLKLPAVAEEAPVQEAPEEE
;
A
#
# COMPACT_ATOMS: atom_id res chain seq x y z
N MET A 1 -56.67 0.74 -27.41
CA MET A 1 -56.64 -0.11 -28.62
C MET A 1 -58.04 -0.60 -29.06
N ILE A 2 -59.00 -0.84 -28.15
CA ILE A 2 -60.30 -1.48 -28.48
C ILE A 2 -61.33 -0.54 -29.17
N GLU A 3 -61.31 0.77 -28.90
CA GLU A 3 -62.27 1.71 -29.53
C GLU A 3 -61.96 2.04 -31.00
N ARG A 4 -60.70 1.97 -31.42
CA ARG A 4 -60.23 2.39 -32.75
C ARG A 4 -60.61 1.41 -33.87
N ASN A 5 -60.72 0.12 -33.53
CA ASN A 5 -61.18 -0.90 -34.47
C ASN A 5 -62.70 -0.83 -34.67
N LYS A 6 -63.45 -0.17 -33.78
CA LYS A 6 -64.89 0.01 -33.92
C LYS A 6 -65.27 1.15 -34.87
N THR A 7 -64.43 2.17 -35.06
CA THR A 7 -64.77 3.34 -35.91
C THR A 7 -64.43 3.15 -37.39
N ASN A 8 -63.30 2.51 -37.75
CA ASN A 8 -63.06 2.12 -39.16
C ASN A 8 -64.13 1.15 -39.65
N VAL A 9 -64.47 0.15 -38.83
CA VAL A 9 -65.54 -0.81 -39.11
C VAL A 9 -66.91 -0.12 -39.23
N ALA A 10 -67.13 0.99 -38.53
CA ALA A 10 -68.37 1.76 -38.64
C ALA A 10 -68.45 2.56 -39.95
N LEU A 11 -67.36 3.19 -40.39
CA LEU A 11 -67.34 3.94 -41.65
C LEU A 11 -67.50 3.00 -42.86
N ASP A 12 -66.75 1.89 -42.85
CA ASP A 12 -66.87 0.85 -43.88
C ASP A 12 -68.30 0.26 -43.90
N GLY A 13 -68.89 0.03 -42.72
CA GLY A 13 -70.27 -0.44 -42.61
C GLY A 13 -71.32 0.55 -43.14
N LEU A 14 -71.10 1.86 -43.07
CA LEU A 14 -71.97 2.87 -43.68
C LEU A 14 -71.85 2.89 -45.21
N PHE A 15 -70.63 2.72 -45.74
CA PHE A 15 -70.42 2.58 -47.18
C PHE A 15 -71.02 1.29 -47.73
N GLU A 16 -70.92 0.18 -47.01
CA GLU A 16 -71.59 -1.07 -47.38
C GLU A 16 -73.12 -0.91 -47.39
N GLN A 17 -73.70 -0.28 -46.37
CA GLN A 17 -75.14 0.03 -46.34
C GLN A 17 -75.57 0.91 -47.51
N PHE A 18 -74.78 1.94 -47.84
CA PHE A 18 -75.02 2.81 -48.99
C PHE A 18 -74.98 2.04 -50.32
N LEU A 19 -73.96 1.18 -50.50
CA LEU A 19 -73.80 0.35 -51.69
C LEU A 19 -74.93 -0.67 -51.84
N ASN A 20 -75.39 -1.26 -50.72
CA ASN A 20 -76.52 -2.17 -50.71
C ASN A 20 -77.82 -1.45 -51.08
N LEU A 21 -78.07 -0.26 -50.52
CA LEU A 21 -79.23 0.57 -50.86
C LEU A 21 -79.28 0.89 -52.37
N ILE A 22 -78.14 1.20 -52.98
CA ILE A 22 -78.04 1.44 -54.43
C ILE A 22 -78.23 0.16 -55.24
N SER A 23 -77.69 -0.97 -54.77
CA SER A 23 -77.73 -2.26 -55.47
C SER A 23 -79.13 -2.87 -55.47
N GLU A 24 -79.90 -2.68 -54.40
CA GLU A 24 -81.27 -3.19 -54.24
C GLU A 24 -82.34 -2.23 -54.79
N ALA A 25 -81.95 -1.01 -55.18
CA ALA A 25 -82.86 0.01 -55.70
C ALA A 25 -83.58 -0.45 -56.98
N ARG A 26 -84.88 -0.16 -57.07
CA ARG A 26 -85.68 -0.51 -58.27
C ARG A 26 -85.26 0.34 -59.45
N ARG A 27 -84.89 -0.28 -60.57
CA ARG A 27 -84.66 0.44 -61.84
C ARG A 27 -85.97 0.91 -62.45
N VAL A 28 -85.97 2.13 -62.96
CA VAL A 28 -87.11 2.69 -63.67
C VAL A 28 -87.01 2.31 -65.16
N PRO A 29 -88.01 1.67 -65.78
CA PRO A 29 -87.95 1.27 -67.19
C PRO A 29 -87.79 2.48 -68.12
N LEU A 30 -87.10 2.28 -69.26
CA LEU A 30 -86.85 3.28 -70.30
C LEU A 30 -85.97 4.48 -69.90
N VAL A 31 -85.43 4.52 -68.67
CA VAL A 31 -84.46 5.53 -68.21
C VAL A 31 -83.34 4.90 -67.39
N ASP A 32 -82.12 5.43 -67.49
CA ASP A 32 -80.97 4.98 -66.68
C ASP A 32 -81.02 5.58 -65.25
N LYS A 33 -82.14 5.36 -64.53
CA LYS A 33 -82.36 5.88 -63.18
C LYS A 33 -82.82 4.77 -62.23
N ILE A 34 -82.38 4.87 -60.99
CA ILE A 34 -82.82 4.03 -59.87
C ILE A 34 -83.77 4.83 -58.96
N MET A 35 -84.75 4.12 -58.40
CA MET A 35 -85.68 4.64 -57.39
C MET A 35 -85.23 4.13 -56.02
N VAL A 36 -84.96 5.07 -55.11
CA VAL A 36 -84.41 4.83 -53.78
C VAL A 36 -85.33 5.48 -52.75
N ASP A 37 -85.46 4.90 -51.56
CA ASP A 37 -86.16 5.56 -50.46
C ASP A 37 -85.36 6.78 -49.99
N GLU A 38 -86.02 7.93 -49.97
CA GLU A 38 -85.39 9.19 -49.62
C GLU A 38 -84.93 9.23 -48.16
N ASN A 39 -85.70 8.62 -47.24
CA ASN A 39 -85.36 8.64 -45.81
C ASN A 39 -84.15 7.76 -45.53
N ASP A 40 -84.09 6.56 -46.12
CA ASP A 40 -82.94 5.65 -45.96
C ASP A 40 -81.66 6.27 -46.51
N LEU A 41 -81.73 6.92 -47.68
CA LEU A 41 -80.61 7.62 -48.27
C LEU A 41 -80.14 8.81 -47.42
N LEU A 42 -81.08 9.63 -46.92
CA LEU A 42 -80.76 10.78 -46.07
C LEU A 42 -80.11 10.35 -44.75
N ASN A 43 -80.61 9.29 -44.11
CA ASN A 43 -80.04 8.76 -42.87
C ASN A 43 -78.57 8.33 -43.07
N ILE A 44 -78.29 7.58 -44.13
CA ILE A 44 -76.92 7.13 -44.44
C ILE A 44 -76.00 8.33 -44.74
N ILE A 45 -76.49 9.35 -45.46
CA ILE A 45 -75.73 10.56 -45.75
C ILE A 45 -75.44 11.35 -44.47
N ASP A 46 -76.40 11.49 -43.56
CA ASP A 46 -76.20 12.19 -42.29
C ASP A 46 -75.21 11.46 -41.38
N ASP A 47 -75.28 10.12 -41.33
CA ASP A 47 -74.31 9.30 -40.60
C ASP A 47 -72.90 9.43 -41.19
N LEU A 48 -72.75 9.38 -42.53
CA LEU A 48 -71.47 9.60 -43.21
C LEU A 48 -70.92 11.00 -42.96
N LYS A 49 -71.79 12.02 -42.98
CA LYS A 49 -71.43 13.42 -42.73
C LYS A 49 -70.90 13.63 -41.32
N GLU A 50 -71.39 12.87 -40.35
CA GLU A 50 -70.89 12.92 -38.97
C GLU A 50 -69.64 12.03 -38.75
N ALA A 51 -69.60 10.87 -39.40
CA ALA A 51 -68.56 9.87 -39.19
C ALA A 51 -67.23 10.22 -39.91
N ILE A 52 -67.27 10.75 -41.14
CA ILE A 52 -66.05 11.08 -41.91
C ILE A 52 -65.17 12.11 -41.19
N PRO A 53 -65.67 13.28 -40.73
CA PRO A 53 -64.83 14.26 -40.03
C PRO A 53 -64.26 13.70 -38.72
N ARG A 54 -65.02 12.86 -38.01
CA ARG A 54 -64.55 12.19 -36.79
C ARG A 54 -63.40 11.24 -37.09
N GLU A 55 -63.49 10.44 -38.15
CA GLU A 55 -62.43 9.50 -38.54
C GLU A 55 -61.17 10.24 -39.00
N ILE A 56 -61.30 11.31 -39.80
CA ILE A 56 -60.15 12.15 -40.20
C ILE A 56 -59.45 12.74 -38.98
N LYS A 57 -60.22 13.23 -37.99
CA LYS A 57 -59.65 13.76 -36.74
C LYS A 57 -58.90 12.67 -35.96
N SER A 58 -59.48 11.48 -35.85
CA SER A 58 -58.86 10.31 -35.21
C SER A 58 -57.55 9.91 -35.91
N ALA A 59 -57.55 9.84 -37.24
CA ALA A 59 -56.37 9.53 -38.03
C ALA A 59 -55.24 10.55 -37.83
N ASN A 60 -55.57 11.85 -37.81
CA ASN A 60 -54.59 12.91 -37.54
C ASN A 60 -54.01 12.81 -36.12
N GLN A 61 -54.83 12.48 -35.12
CA GLN A 61 -54.35 12.25 -33.75
C GLN A 61 -53.37 11.08 -33.68
N VAL A 62 -53.62 10.00 -34.42
CA VAL A 62 -52.70 8.85 -34.47
C VAL A 62 -51.37 9.24 -35.11
N LEU A 63 -51.39 10.01 -36.19
CA LEU A 63 -50.16 10.51 -36.83
C LEU A 63 -49.36 11.41 -35.89
N GLU A 64 -50.05 12.26 -35.12
CA GLU A 64 -49.41 13.12 -34.12
C GLU A 64 -48.85 12.31 -32.93
N GLU A 65 -49.60 11.34 -32.41
CA GLU A 65 -49.14 10.40 -31.39
C GLU A 65 -47.89 9.64 -31.86
N GLN A 66 -47.91 9.12 -33.10
CA GLN A 66 -46.78 8.41 -33.68
C GLN A 66 -45.55 9.32 -33.78
N LYS A 67 -45.72 10.54 -34.29
CA LYS A 67 -44.62 11.52 -34.37
C LYS A 67 -44.06 11.85 -32.99
N ASN A 68 -44.92 12.01 -31.99
CA ASN A 68 -44.51 12.27 -30.61
C ASN A 68 -43.75 11.10 -30.00
N ILE A 69 -44.18 9.85 -30.25
CA ILE A 69 -43.48 8.65 -29.80
C ILE A 69 -42.09 8.57 -30.42
N VAL A 70 -41.98 8.79 -31.74
CA VAL A 70 -40.70 8.75 -32.45
C VAL A 70 -39.75 9.84 -31.93
N ASN A 71 -40.24 11.07 -31.75
CA ASN A 71 -39.42 12.16 -31.21
C ASN A 71 -38.95 11.88 -29.78
N LYS A 72 -39.82 11.32 -28.93
CA LYS A 72 -39.43 10.90 -27.57
C LYS A 72 -38.39 9.80 -27.60
N ALA A 73 -38.54 8.81 -28.47
CA ALA A 73 -37.56 7.73 -28.62
C ALA A 73 -36.18 8.24 -29.04
N TYR A 74 -36.13 9.21 -29.97
CA TYR A 74 -34.86 9.86 -30.33
C TYR A 74 -34.25 10.64 -29.15
N ALA A 75 -35.05 11.44 -28.44
CA ALA A 75 -34.57 12.19 -27.28
C ALA A 75 -34.05 11.26 -26.15
N ASP A 76 -34.74 10.15 -25.90
CA ASP A 76 -34.31 9.14 -24.94
C ASP A 76 -33.03 8.43 -25.39
N ALA A 77 -32.92 8.07 -26.67
CA ALA A 77 -31.70 7.48 -27.23
C ALA A 77 -30.50 8.42 -27.07
N ASP A 78 -30.66 9.70 -27.42
CA ASP A 78 -29.61 10.72 -27.24
C ASP A 78 -29.22 10.85 -25.77
N ARG A 79 -30.20 10.91 -24.86
CA ARG A 79 -29.95 10.97 -23.42
C ARG A 79 -29.17 9.75 -22.91
N ILE A 80 -29.55 8.54 -23.33
CA ILE A 80 -28.86 7.29 -22.96
C ILE A 80 -27.42 7.32 -23.47
N VAL A 81 -27.20 7.75 -24.71
CA VAL A 81 -25.86 7.83 -25.29
C VAL A 81 -24.99 8.83 -24.54
N GLN A 82 -25.52 10.00 -24.16
CA GLN A 82 -24.77 10.97 -23.38
C GLN A 82 -24.44 10.43 -21.98
N GLN A 83 -25.42 9.85 -21.29
CA GLN A 83 -25.18 9.23 -19.98
C GLN A 83 -24.13 8.11 -20.04
N ALA A 84 -24.15 7.28 -21.08
CA ALA A 84 -23.16 6.23 -21.28
C ALA A 84 -21.76 6.80 -21.53
N LYS A 85 -21.65 7.91 -22.27
CA LYS A 85 -20.37 8.59 -22.50
C LYS A 85 -19.82 9.20 -21.21
N ASP A 86 -20.65 9.94 -20.47
CA ASP A 86 -20.27 10.55 -19.20
C ASP A 86 -19.80 9.50 -18.19
N GLU A 87 -20.52 8.38 -18.10
CA GLU A 87 -20.15 7.28 -17.21
C GLU A 87 -18.87 6.57 -17.66
N ALA A 88 -18.67 6.37 -18.96
CA ALA A 88 -17.43 5.82 -19.50
C ALA A 88 -16.23 6.73 -19.19
N GLU A 89 -16.36 8.04 -19.38
CA GLU A 89 -15.34 9.02 -19.03
C GLU A 89 -15.03 9.00 -17.53
N ARG A 90 -16.06 8.91 -16.69
CA ARG A 90 -15.91 8.80 -15.23
C ARG A 90 -15.15 7.53 -14.84
N ILE A 91 -15.52 6.37 -15.40
CA ILE A 91 -14.84 5.09 -15.13
C ILE A 91 -13.38 5.16 -15.54
N VAL A 92 -13.08 5.67 -16.74
CA VAL A 92 -11.70 5.80 -17.22
C VAL A 92 -10.89 6.75 -16.33
N SER A 93 -11.47 7.87 -15.92
CA SER A 93 -10.82 8.84 -15.03
C SER A 93 -10.48 8.22 -13.67
N VAL A 94 -11.43 7.52 -13.05
CA VAL A 94 -11.22 6.82 -11.77
C VAL A 94 -10.17 5.73 -11.91
N ALA A 95 -10.27 4.88 -12.94
CA ALA A 95 -9.31 3.81 -13.18
C ALA A 95 -7.87 4.35 -13.38
N LYS A 96 -7.74 5.49 -14.09
CA LYS A 96 -6.44 6.14 -14.28
C LYS A 96 -5.88 6.67 -12.97
N ALA A 97 -6.70 7.35 -12.16
CA ALA A 97 -6.28 7.85 -10.85
C ALA A 97 -5.85 6.72 -9.91
N GLU A 98 -6.58 5.60 -9.90
CA GLU A 98 -6.22 4.41 -9.13
C GLU A 98 -4.92 3.76 -9.63
N ALA A 99 -4.72 3.67 -10.94
CA ALA A 99 -3.49 3.16 -11.52
C ALA A 99 -2.29 4.03 -11.14
N ASP A 100 -2.41 5.35 -11.26
CA ASP A 100 -1.37 6.31 -10.88
C ASP A 100 -1.04 6.20 -9.38
N ALA A 101 -2.06 6.07 -8.53
CA ALA A 101 -1.88 5.87 -7.09
C ALA A 101 -1.14 4.56 -6.76
N LYS A 102 -1.45 3.46 -7.47
CA LYS A 102 -0.75 2.18 -7.29
C LYS A 102 0.72 2.25 -7.71
N VAL A 103 1.01 2.90 -8.83
CA VAL A 103 2.39 3.11 -9.30
C VAL A 103 3.19 3.92 -8.27
N GLN A 104 2.60 5.00 -7.73
CA GLN A 104 3.25 5.78 -6.68
C GLN A 104 3.48 4.96 -5.40
N GLN A 105 2.49 4.14 -5.00
CA GLN A 105 2.64 3.27 -3.85
C GLN A 105 3.77 2.24 -4.04
N GLU A 106 3.87 1.62 -5.22
CA GLU A 106 4.92 0.67 -5.55
C GLU A 106 6.31 1.33 -5.50
N GLU A 107 6.44 2.55 -6.02
CA GLU A 107 7.68 3.32 -5.95
C GLU A 107 8.05 3.67 -4.50
N ILE A 108 7.10 4.06 -3.65
CA ILE A 108 7.34 4.29 -2.21
C ILE A 108 7.84 3.02 -1.53
N VAL A 109 7.20 1.87 -1.79
CA VAL A 109 7.61 0.58 -1.21
C VAL A 109 9.02 0.20 -1.68
N LYS A 110 9.32 0.41 -2.96
CA LYS A 110 10.66 0.16 -3.51
C LYS A 110 11.73 1.04 -2.85
N GLN A 111 11.44 2.34 -2.67
CA GLN A 111 12.34 3.26 -1.98
C GLN A 111 12.52 2.89 -0.50
N ALA A 112 11.44 2.52 0.19
CA ALA A 112 11.50 2.05 1.57
C ALA A 112 12.35 0.78 1.72
N ASN A 113 12.21 -0.18 0.81
CA ASN A 113 13.04 -1.39 0.78
C ASN A 113 14.51 -1.07 0.51
N ALA A 114 14.79 -0.17 -0.44
CA ALA A 114 16.16 0.26 -0.71
C ALA A 114 16.81 0.94 0.51
N ALA A 115 16.06 1.82 1.19
CA ALA A 115 16.52 2.45 2.43
C ALA A 115 16.73 1.43 3.56
N ALA A 116 15.85 0.45 3.70
CA ALA A 116 15.98 -0.61 4.69
C ALA A 116 17.24 -1.47 4.46
N GLU A 117 17.52 -1.83 3.20
CA GLU A 117 18.75 -2.57 2.85
C GLU A 117 20.01 -1.74 3.09
N ASP A 118 20.00 -0.44 2.77
CA ASP A 118 21.12 0.46 3.07
C ASP A 118 21.37 0.60 4.57
N ILE A 119 20.31 0.81 5.37
CA ILE A 119 20.41 0.86 6.84
C ILE A 119 20.99 -0.44 7.38
N LYS A 120 20.51 -1.59 6.89
CA LYS A 120 20.99 -2.90 7.31
C LYS A 120 22.47 -3.10 6.95
N ALA A 121 22.87 -2.74 5.73
CA ALA A 121 24.26 -2.83 5.29
C ALA A 121 25.18 -1.93 6.14
N ASN A 122 24.75 -0.70 6.42
CA ASN A 122 25.49 0.23 7.27
C ASN A 122 25.59 -0.26 8.71
N ALA A 123 24.51 -0.82 9.27
CA ALA A 123 24.50 -1.39 10.61
C ALA A 123 25.46 -2.59 10.71
N LEU A 124 25.47 -3.48 9.71
CA LEU A 124 26.40 -4.62 9.65
C LEU A 124 27.86 -4.16 9.57
N ARG A 125 28.15 -3.15 8.74
CA ARG A 125 29.50 -2.57 8.65
C ARG A 125 29.94 -1.97 10.00
N TYR A 126 29.08 -1.15 10.61
CA TYR A 126 29.37 -0.54 11.90
C TYR A 126 29.57 -1.58 13.01
N GLN A 127 28.78 -2.65 12.99
CA GLN A 127 28.92 -3.78 13.90
C GLN A 127 30.30 -4.44 13.76
N GLU A 128 30.72 -4.73 12.53
CA GLU A 128 32.02 -5.36 12.27
C GLU A 128 33.19 -4.45 12.66
N GLU A 129 33.11 -3.16 12.33
CA GLU A 129 34.09 -2.16 12.75
C GLU A 129 34.21 -2.06 14.27
N THR A 130 33.07 -1.99 14.97
CA THR A 130 33.04 -1.91 16.44
C THR A 130 33.60 -3.18 17.07
N LYS A 131 33.23 -4.34 16.54
CA LYS A 131 33.73 -5.64 17.03
C LYS A 131 35.24 -5.74 16.85
N THR A 132 35.75 -5.40 15.67
CA THR A 132 37.19 -5.41 15.38
C THR A 132 37.93 -4.46 16.32
N ALA A 133 37.44 -3.23 16.48
CA ALA A 133 38.04 -2.26 17.38
C ALA A 133 38.04 -2.73 18.86
N ALA A 134 36.99 -3.41 19.29
CA ALA A 134 36.91 -3.98 20.63
C ALA A 134 37.89 -5.15 20.83
N ASP A 135 38.02 -6.03 19.82
CA ASP A 135 38.97 -7.15 19.83
C ASP A 135 40.42 -6.63 19.86
N ASP A 136 40.75 -5.63 19.03
CA ASP A 136 42.07 -4.98 19.00
C ASP A 136 42.40 -4.30 20.33
N TYR A 137 41.44 -3.57 20.90
CA TYR A 137 41.60 -2.95 22.21
C TYR A 137 41.83 -3.99 23.32
N ALA A 138 41.07 -5.10 23.32
CA ALA A 138 41.24 -6.16 24.29
C ALA A 138 42.62 -6.83 24.17
N LEU A 139 43.11 -7.05 22.95
CA LEU A 139 44.46 -7.56 22.70
C LEU A 139 45.54 -6.59 23.22
N GLN A 140 45.38 -5.30 22.95
CA GLN A 140 46.30 -4.27 23.44
C GLN A 140 46.35 -4.25 24.97
N VAL A 141 45.19 -4.17 25.63
CA VAL A 141 45.13 -4.15 27.11
C VAL A 141 45.76 -5.41 27.70
N LYS A 142 45.55 -6.58 27.09
CA LYS A 142 46.19 -7.82 27.50
C LYS A 142 47.71 -7.73 27.38
N GLN A 143 48.22 -7.25 26.25
CA GLN A 143 49.65 -7.11 26.01
C GLN A 143 50.30 -6.13 27.00
N ASP A 144 49.69 -4.96 27.21
CA ASP A 144 50.15 -3.94 28.15
C ASP A 144 50.16 -4.49 29.59
N SER A 145 49.14 -5.27 29.96
CA SER A 145 49.06 -5.91 31.28
C SER A 145 50.14 -6.96 31.49
N LEU A 146 50.45 -7.76 30.45
CA LEU A 146 51.53 -8.75 30.50
C LEU A 146 52.89 -8.06 30.62
N GLN A 147 53.13 -7.01 29.83
CA GLN A 147 54.35 -6.23 29.91
C GLN A 147 54.54 -5.63 31.31
N TYR A 148 53.49 -5.03 31.88
CA TYR A 148 53.53 -4.50 33.24
C TYR A 148 53.86 -5.56 34.29
N ALA A 149 53.30 -6.77 34.15
CA ALA A 149 53.61 -7.89 35.04
C ALA A 149 55.07 -8.34 34.90
N GLU A 150 55.61 -8.42 33.68
CA GLU A 150 57.02 -8.73 33.42
C GLU A 150 57.96 -7.69 34.03
N ASP A 151 57.67 -6.40 33.86
CA ASP A 151 58.46 -5.30 34.42
C ASP A 151 58.46 -5.35 35.96
N MET A 152 57.31 -5.64 36.57
CA MET A 152 57.18 -5.80 38.02
C MET A 152 57.97 -7.02 38.53
N LEU A 153 57.90 -8.15 37.82
CA LEU A 153 58.67 -9.35 38.15
C LEU A 153 60.18 -9.08 38.04
N ALA A 154 60.63 -8.37 37.00
CA ALA A 154 62.02 -7.98 36.84
C ALA A 154 62.49 -7.06 37.98
N TYR A 155 61.67 -6.07 38.35
CA TYR A 155 61.93 -5.19 39.48
C TYR A 155 62.05 -5.95 40.82
N LEU A 156 61.09 -6.83 41.12
CA LEU A 156 61.13 -7.67 42.32
C LEU A 156 62.33 -8.61 42.34
N SER A 157 62.66 -9.22 41.20
CA SER A 157 63.84 -10.09 41.06
C SER A 157 65.14 -9.34 41.31
N GLY A 158 65.29 -8.13 40.75
CA GLY A 158 66.45 -7.28 40.98
C GLY A 158 66.63 -6.86 42.44
N ASN A 159 65.52 -6.50 43.11
CA ASN A 159 65.53 -6.19 44.54
C ASN A 159 65.91 -7.41 45.39
N LEU A 160 65.34 -8.58 45.09
CA LEU A 160 65.66 -9.82 45.80
C LEU A 160 67.13 -10.22 45.60
N SER A 161 67.66 -10.10 44.38
CA SER A 161 69.08 -10.36 44.09
C SER A 161 70.00 -9.41 44.87
N SER A 162 69.65 -8.12 44.94
CA SER A 162 70.40 -7.13 45.72
C SER A 162 70.36 -7.44 47.22
N ALA A 163 69.20 -7.83 47.75
CA ALA A 163 69.05 -8.23 49.15
C ALA A 163 69.84 -9.51 49.48
N LEU A 164 69.82 -10.52 48.60
CA LEU A 164 70.61 -11.74 48.74
C LEU A 164 72.11 -11.45 48.72
N LYS A 165 72.57 -10.60 47.80
CA LYS A 165 73.97 -10.16 47.74
C LYS A 165 74.39 -9.49 49.05
N GLY A 166 73.58 -8.57 49.58
CA GLY A 166 73.85 -7.95 50.88
C GLY A 166 73.89 -8.95 52.04
N LEU A 167 73.03 -9.98 52.02
CA LEU A 167 73.08 -11.06 53.01
C LEU A 167 74.35 -11.91 52.90
N GLU A 168 74.80 -12.19 51.68
CA GLU A 168 76.02 -12.96 51.43
C GLU A 168 77.28 -12.16 51.83
N GLU A 169 77.32 -10.86 51.51
CA GLU A 169 78.35 -9.94 52.01
C GLU A 169 78.38 -9.91 53.54
N ASN A 170 77.22 -9.79 54.18
CA ASN A 170 77.11 -9.84 55.65
C ASN A 170 77.60 -11.17 56.22
N LYS A 171 77.25 -12.30 55.59
CA LYS A 171 77.72 -13.63 56.00
C LYS A 171 79.24 -13.73 55.93
N VAL A 172 79.85 -13.29 54.83
CA VAL A 172 81.32 -13.29 54.66
C VAL A 172 81.98 -12.42 55.71
N ASN A 173 81.44 -11.24 56.00
CA ASN A 173 81.93 -10.35 57.05
C ASN A 173 81.89 -11.05 58.42
N VAL A 174 80.77 -11.69 58.77
CA VAL A 174 80.64 -12.45 60.03
C VAL A 174 81.62 -13.61 60.09
N GLU A 175 81.83 -14.36 59.00
CA GLU A 175 82.80 -15.45 58.95
C GLU A 175 84.25 -14.95 59.13
N ASN A 176 84.58 -13.80 58.55
CA ASN A 176 85.89 -13.17 58.73
C ASN A 176 86.11 -12.70 60.18
N GLU A 177 85.12 -12.06 60.80
CA GLU A 177 85.15 -11.68 62.22
C GLU A 177 85.29 -12.91 63.13
N MET A 178 84.57 -14.00 62.85
CA MET A 178 84.70 -15.25 63.60
C MET A 178 86.08 -15.90 63.47
N LYS A 179 86.76 -15.78 62.31
CA LYS A 179 88.14 -16.24 62.13
C LYS A 179 89.12 -15.38 62.91
N ASN A 180 88.94 -14.06 62.93
CA ASN A 180 89.76 -13.15 63.74
C ASN A 180 89.67 -13.46 65.25
N LEU A 181 88.53 -13.99 65.71
CA LEU A 181 88.33 -14.45 67.09
C LEU A 181 89.01 -15.80 67.41
N LYS A 182 89.45 -16.58 66.41
CA LYS A 182 90.06 -17.91 66.60
C LYS A 182 91.52 -17.95 66.09
N LEU A 183 92.43 -17.61 67.01
CA LEU A 183 93.89 -17.92 67.11
C LEU A 183 94.94 -16.99 66.45
N PRO A 184 96.21 -16.91 66.99
CA PRO A 184 96.69 -17.14 68.39
C PRO A 184 97.95 -16.33 68.85
N ALA A 185 98.38 -16.61 70.11
CA ALA A 185 99.76 -16.65 70.66
C ALA A 185 100.21 -15.60 71.71
N VAL A 186 100.16 -16.04 72.97
CA VAL A 186 101.09 -15.88 74.11
C VAL A 186 102.13 -14.74 74.03
N ALA A 187 102.11 -13.85 75.03
CA ALA A 187 103.30 -13.17 75.52
C ALA A 187 103.44 -13.39 77.03
N GLU A 188 104.52 -14.08 77.36
CA GLU A 188 105.11 -14.36 78.65
C GLU A 188 105.88 -13.13 79.18
N GLU A 189 106.29 -13.22 80.46
CA GLU A 189 107.15 -12.31 81.25
C GLU A 189 106.47 -11.10 81.91
N ALA A 190 106.69 -10.76 83.19
CA ALA A 190 107.53 -11.29 84.27
C ALA A 190 107.10 -10.56 85.58
N PRO A 191 107.55 -10.99 86.78
CA PRO A 191 106.81 -10.83 88.03
C PRO A 191 107.08 -9.50 88.74
N VAL A 192 106.37 -9.24 89.85
CA VAL A 192 106.96 -9.17 91.20
C VAL A 192 105.99 -8.57 92.25
N GLN A 193 106.04 -9.23 93.42
CA GLN A 193 105.72 -8.80 94.80
C GLN A 193 104.29 -8.84 95.31
N GLU A 194 104.07 -9.89 96.11
CA GLU A 194 103.22 -9.93 97.30
C GLU A 194 103.62 -8.83 98.30
N ALA A 195 102.63 -8.17 98.88
CA ALA A 195 102.54 -7.92 100.31
C ALA A 195 101.09 -7.53 100.66
N PRO A 196 100.65 -7.78 101.90
CA PRO A 196 99.35 -8.40 102.16
C PRO A 196 98.39 -7.52 102.99
N GLU A 197 97.22 -8.10 103.30
CA GLU A 197 96.50 -8.06 104.59
C GLU A 197 96.27 -6.70 105.26
N GLU A 198 95.02 -6.27 105.44
CA GLU A 198 94.14 -6.47 106.62
C GLU A 198 93.48 -5.06 106.75
N GLU A 199 92.24 -4.82 107.17
CA GLU A 199 91.24 -5.45 108.02
C GLU A 199 89.91 -4.73 107.73
#